data_AF-A0A1R3X821-F1
#
_entry.id   AF-A0A1R3X821-F1
#
_cell.length_a   1.000
_cell.length_b   1.000
_cell.length_c   1.000
_cell.angle_alpha   90.00
_cell.angle_beta   90.00
_cell.angle_gamma   90.00
#
_symmetry.space_group_name_H-M   'P 1'
#
loop_
_entity.id
_entity.type
_entity.pdbx_description
1 polymer ?
#
loop_
_entity_poly.entity_id
_entity_poly.type
_entity_poly.pdbx_seq_one_letter_code
_entity_poly.pdbx_strand_id
1 'polypeptide(L)'
;MNVIWRTLLTVWRAKAMLRRNGPLDPTAVGRVRVRTLPTDIDLLGHMNNGRYGSLFDLGRFDLLIRTGLWDLLTKRGWYAVVASETITFRKSLELWQVFTIESRIMAHDDKSSYLMHRAVVDGEVYAEMIVRARFLRRSGGVVPLEELFEALHKPDNLPELAPWVSEWAAASALPSTKAEAPSVWS
;
A
#
# COMPACT_ATOMS: atom_id res chain seq x y z
N MET A 1 -16.84 2.55 -8.65
CA MET A 1 -15.58 3.19 -8.21
C MET A 1 -15.90 4.38 -7.29
N ASN A 2 -16.31 4.12 -6.05
CA ASN A 2 -16.77 5.15 -5.10
C ASN A 2 -15.62 5.89 -4.37
N VAL A 3 -14.40 5.37 -4.42
CA VAL A 3 -13.24 5.94 -3.70
C VAL A 3 -12.52 7.03 -4.50
N ILE A 4 -12.80 7.18 -5.81
CA ILE A 4 -12.05 8.08 -6.70
C ILE A 4 -11.97 9.53 -6.20
N TRP A 5 -13.05 10.09 -5.67
CA TRP A 5 -13.07 11.45 -5.13
C TRP A 5 -12.19 11.59 -3.88
N ARG A 6 -12.20 10.56 -3.03
CA ARG A 6 -11.34 10.49 -1.84
C ARG A 6 -9.88 10.38 -2.25
N THR A 7 -9.58 9.61 -3.31
CA THR A 7 -8.24 9.51 -3.88
C THR A 7 -7.76 10.85 -4.39
N LEU A 8 -8.55 11.55 -5.22
CA LEU A 8 -8.19 12.87 -5.75
C LEU A 8 -7.96 13.89 -4.63
N LEU A 9 -8.83 13.91 -3.61
CA LEU A 9 -8.65 14.78 -2.44
C LEU A 9 -7.37 14.43 -1.67
N THR A 10 -7.09 13.14 -1.48
CA THR A 10 -5.89 12.68 -0.76
C THR A 10 -4.62 13.06 -1.53
N VAL A 11 -4.60 12.85 -2.85
CA VAL A 11 -3.50 13.25 -3.73
C VAL A 11 -3.28 14.76 -3.67
N TRP A 12 -4.34 15.55 -3.76
CA TRP A 12 -4.25 17.01 -3.67
C TRP A 12 -3.68 17.47 -2.31
N ARG A 13 -4.20 16.91 -1.20
CA ARG A 13 -3.68 17.19 0.16
C ARG A 13 -2.22 16.79 0.31
N ALA A 14 -1.84 15.61 -0.15
CA ALA A 14 -0.48 15.10 -0.09
C ALA A 14 0.49 16.03 -0.85
N LYS A 15 0.12 16.49 -2.05
CA LYS A 15 0.90 17.47 -2.83
C LYS A 15 1.01 18.83 -2.13
N ALA A 16 -0.07 19.32 -1.54
CA ALA A 16 -0.05 20.57 -0.78
C ALA A 16 0.87 20.46 0.45
N MET A 17 0.81 19.34 1.17
CA MET A 17 1.67 19.07 2.32
C MET A 17 3.14 18.92 1.92
N LEU A 18 3.43 18.22 0.82
CA LEU A 18 4.79 18.11 0.27
C LEU A 18 5.38 19.49 -0.05
N ARG A 19 4.60 20.37 -0.70
CA ARG A 19 5.05 21.73 -1.03
C ARG A 19 5.29 22.59 0.21
N ARG A 20 4.49 22.41 1.26
CA ARG A 20 4.57 23.24 2.47
C ARG A 20 5.64 22.76 3.46
N ASN A 21 5.76 21.44 3.63
CA ASN A 21 6.54 20.84 4.71
C ASN A 21 7.81 20.12 4.19
N GLY A 22 7.99 20.00 2.87
CA GLY A 22 9.05 19.22 2.26
C GLY A 22 8.76 17.71 2.26
N PRO A 23 9.69 16.90 1.73
CA PRO A 23 9.53 15.46 1.60
C PRO A 23 9.56 14.76 2.97
N LEU A 24 8.71 13.75 3.10
CA LEU A 24 8.70 12.80 4.20
C LEU A 24 9.91 11.86 4.09
N ASP A 25 10.48 11.46 5.23
CA ASP A 25 11.43 10.35 5.27
C ASP A 25 10.77 9.05 4.77
N PRO A 26 11.46 8.17 4.00
CA PRO A 26 10.85 6.93 3.50
C PRO A 26 10.46 5.95 4.61
N THR A 27 11.12 6.01 5.76
CA THR A 27 10.84 5.14 6.91
C THR A 27 9.71 5.69 7.79
N ALA A 28 9.29 6.94 7.55
CA ALA A 28 8.23 7.56 8.31
C ALA A 28 6.86 6.93 8.03
N VAL A 29 5.98 7.03 9.03
CA VAL A 29 4.60 6.57 8.95
C VAL A 29 3.73 7.69 8.37
N GLY A 30 3.22 7.48 7.16
CA GLY A 30 2.15 8.28 6.57
C GLY A 30 0.84 8.10 7.34
N ARG A 31 0.08 9.18 7.51
CA ARG A 31 -1.19 9.17 8.27
C ARG A 31 -2.26 9.92 7.50
N VAL A 32 -3.33 9.22 7.14
CA VAL A 32 -4.48 9.79 6.44
C VAL A 32 -5.74 9.55 7.27
N ARG A 33 -6.33 10.62 7.79
CA ARG A 33 -7.59 10.56 8.54
C ARG A 33 -8.76 10.47 7.57
N VAL A 34 -9.61 9.46 7.76
CA VAL A 34 -10.76 9.16 6.91
C VAL A 34 -11.98 8.82 7.76
N ARG A 35 -13.16 8.90 7.16
CA ARG A 35 -14.44 8.50 7.76
C ARG A 35 -15.05 7.39 6.93
N THR A 36 -15.68 6.42 7.59
CA THR A 36 -16.49 5.40 6.94
C THR A 36 -17.77 6.02 6.37
N LEU A 37 -18.10 5.69 5.14
CA LEU A 37 -19.26 6.22 4.42
C LEU A 37 -20.27 5.09 4.14
N PRO A 38 -21.54 5.39 3.78
CA PRO A 38 -22.54 4.36 3.49
C PRO A 38 -22.10 3.41 2.37
N THR A 39 -21.30 3.90 1.43
CA THR A 39 -20.74 3.10 0.33
C THR A 39 -19.61 2.15 0.75
N ASP A 40 -19.12 2.28 1.99
CA ASP A 40 -18.07 1.45 2.55
C ASP A 40 -18.65 0.30 3.39
N ILE A 41 -19.93 0.37 3.73
CA ILE A 41 -20.63 -0.57 4.61
C ILE A 41 -21.31 -1.67 3.78
N ASP A 42 -21.29 -2.89 4.30
CA ASP A 42 -21.99 -4.04 3.74
C ASP A 42 -23.42 -4.20 4.29
N LEU A 43 -24.10 -5.27 3.87
CA LEU A 43 -25.47 -5.55 4.32
C LEU A 43 -25.57 -5.90 5.81
N LEU A 44 -24.45 -6.20 6.47
CA LEU A 44 -24.39 -6.50 7.90
C LEU A 44 -24.08 -5.25 8.74
N GLY A 45 -24.02 -4.06 8.13
CA GLY A 45 -23.83 -2.80 8.85
C GLY A 45 -22.37 -2.49 9.21
N HIS A 46 -21.41 -3.29 8.73
CA HIS A 46 -19.99 -3.11 9.01
C HIS A 46 -19.20 -2.76 7.75
N MET A 47 -18.00 -2.24 7.92
CA MET A 47 -17.06 -2.02 6.81
C MET A 47 -16.85 -3.31 6.03
N ASN A 48 -17.15 -3.26 4.73
CA ASN A 48 -16.94 -4.38 3.83
C ASN A 48 -15.45 -4.74 3.77
N ASN A 49 -15.12 -6.03 3.86
CA ASN A 49 -13.72 -6.51 3.88
C ASN A 49 -12.90 -6.02 2.67
N GLY A 50 -13.48 -6.03 1.48
CA GLY A 50 -12.81 -5.54 0.26
C GLY A 50 -12.64 -4.02 0.21
N ARG A 51 -13.38 -3.26 1.04
CA ARG A 51 -13.22 -1.80 1.12
C ARG A 51 -11.96 -1.39 1.86
N TYR A 52 -11.44 -2.21 2.79
CA TYR A 52 -10.17 -1.90 3.46
C TYR A 52 -9.02 -1.71 2.47
N GLY A 53 -8.83 -2.62 1.51
CA GLY A 53 -7.79 -2.48 0.48
C GLY A 53 -7.95 -1.19 -0.34
N SER A 54 -9.19 -0.88 -0.76
CA SER A 54 -9.49 0.36 -1.48
C SER A 54 -9.19 1.62 -0.66
N LEU A 55 -9.35 1.58 0.67
CA LEU A 55 -9.07 2.71 1.55
C LEU A 55 -7.59 2.80 1.90
N PHE A 56 -6.91 1.68 2.09
CA PHE A 56 -5.46 1.65 2.31
C PHE A 56 -4.66 2.19 1.13
N ASP A 57 -5.21 2.09 -0.09
CA ASP A 57 -4.68 2.79 -1.25
C ASP A 57 -4.57 4.31 -1.07
N LEU A 58 -5.48 4.93 -0.30
CA LEU A 58 -5.36 6.36 0.02
C LEU A 58 -4.08 6.64 0.82
N GLY A 59 -3.77 5.78 1.79
CA GLY A 59 -2.53 5.86 2.56
C GLY A 59 -1.29 5.59 1.71
N ARG A 60 -1.38 4.63 0.77
CA ARG A 60 -0.33 4.35 -0.21
C ARG A 60 -0.04 5.57 -1.08
N PHE A 61 -1.05 6.21 -1.66
CA PHE A 61 -0.87 7.41 -2.47
C PHE A 61 -0.31 8.58 -1.66
N ASP A 62 -0.79 8.82 -0.43
CA ASP A 62 -0.24 9.85 0.46
C ASP A 62 1.26 9.63 0.70
N LEU A 63 1.64 8.40 1.06
CA LEU A 63 3.02 8.04 1.34
C LEU A 63 3.92 8.21 0.11
N LEU A 64 3.52 7.67 -1.05
CA LEU A 64 4.31 7.76 -2.28
C LEU A 64 4.50 9.22 -2.73
N ILE A 65 3.47 10.06 -2.62
CA ILE A 65 3.57 11.47 -2.99
C ILE A 65 4.47 12.21 -2.02
N ARG A 66 4.23 12.06 -0.71
CA ARG A 66 4.96 12.83 0.30
C ARG A 66 6.41 12.42 0.42
N THR A 67 6.78 11.20 0.06
CA THR A 67 8.19 10.76 0.01
C THR A 67 8.90 11.18 -1.29
N GLY A 68 8.19 11.74 -2.28
CA GLY A 68 8.71 12.07 -3.60
C GLY A 68 8.83 10.87 -4.56
N LEU A 69 8.53 9.65 -4.08
CA LEU A 69 8.62 8.43 -4.86
C LEU A 69 7.62 8.42 -6.03
N TRP A 70 6.46 9.05 -5.87
CA TRP A 70 5.46 9.16 -6.95
C TRP A 70 6.01 9.86 -8.21
N ASP A 71 6.65 11.01 -8.03
CA ASP A 71 7.19 11.79 -9.14
C ASP A 71 8.39 11.08 -9.79
N LEU A 72 9.19 10.39 -8.98
CA LEU A 72 10.30 9.55 -9.42
C LEU A 72 9.83 8.41 -10.35
N LEU A 73 8.85 7.64 -9.88
CA LEU A 73 8.26 6.53 -10.62
C LEU A 73 7.65 7.04 -11.92
N THR A 74 6.88 8.13 -11.85
CA THR A 74 6.24 8.73 -13.03
C THR A 74 7.27 9.20 -14.06
N LYS A 75 8.33 9.91 -13.63
CA LYS A 75 9.38 10.43 -14.51
C LYS A 75 10.17 9.32 -15.20
N ARG A 76 10.40 8.19 -14.52
CA ARG A 76 11.10 7.03 -15.08
C ARG A 76 10.17 6.04 -15.81
N GLY A 77 8.86 6.31 -15.86
CA GLY A 77 7.90 5.38 -16.46
C GLY A 77 7.80 4.05 -15.71
N TRP A 78 8.05 4.06 -14.40
CA TRP A 78 7.91 2.92 -13.51
C TRP A 78 6.55 2.92 -12.83
N TYR A 79 6.03 1.74 -12.52
CA TYR A 79 4.78 1.58 -11.78
C TYR A 79 4.84 0.35 -10.89
N ALA A 80 4.16 0.43 -9.75
CA ALA A 80 4.04 -0.69 -8.81
C ALA A 80 2.85 -1.58 -9.18
N VAL A 81 3.05 -2.89 -9.12
CA VAL A 81 2.01 -3.91 -9.25
C VAL A 81 1.99 -4.71 -7.96
N VAL A 82 0.79 -4.91 -7.39
CA VAL A 82 0.59 -5.76 -6.22
C VAL A 82 0.72 -7.22 -6.67
N ALA A 83 1.66 -7.94 -6.09
CA ALA A 83 1.88 -9.36 -6.36
C ALA A 83 1.04 -10.23 -5.42
N SER A 84 0.96 -9.86 -4.15
CA SER A 84 0.12 -10.48 -3.14
C SER A 84 -0.17 -9.48 -2.02
N GLU A 85 -1.29 -9.65 -1.35
CA GLU A 85 -1.65 -8.91 -0.14
C GLU A 85 -2.32 -9.84 0.86
N THR A 86 -2.11 -9.58 2.14
CA THR A 86 -2.78 -10.29 3.24
C THR A 86 -3.32 -9.27 4.23
N ILE A 87 -4.52 -9.50 4.74
CA ILE A 87 -5.19 -8.61 5.67
C ILE A 87 -5.69 -9.39 6.88
N THR A 88 -5.45 -8.85 8.07
CA THR A 88 -5.91 -9.38 9.35
C THR A 88 -6.88 -8.38 9.97
N PHE A 89 -8.05 -8.87 10.39
CA PHE A 89 -9.10 -8.07 11.02
C PHE A 89 -9.17 -8.38 12.52
N ARG A 90 -9.03 -7.34 13.36
CA ARG A 90 -9.21 -7.42 14.81
C ARG A 90 -10.59 -6.93 15.23
N LYS A 91 -11.06 -5.83 14.64
CA LYS A 91 -12.34 -5.17 14.93
C LYS A 91 -12.93 -4.59 13.64
N SER A 92 -14.25 -4.57 13.54
CA SER A 92 -14.97 -3.95 12.42
C SER A 92 -15.09 -2.44 12.62
N LEU A 93 -15.02 -1.68 11.52
CA LEU A 93 -15.37 -0.27 11.52
C LEU A 93 -16.87 -0.10 11.23
N GLU A 94 -17.53 0.78 11.98
CA GLU A 94 -18.95 1.10 11.87
C GLU A 94 -19.19 2.31 10.97
N LEU A 95 -20.45 2.55 10.58
CA LEU A 95 -20.86 3.71 9.79
C LEU A 95 -20.54 5.03 10.52
N TRP A 96 -20.02 6.01 9.78
CA TRP A 96 -19.59 7.35 10.27
C TRP A 96 -18.40 7.38 11.22
N GLN A 97 -17.86 6.22 11.59
CA GLN A 97 -16.66 6.12 12.39
C GLN A 97 -15.46 6.76 11.68
N VAL A 98 -14.71 7.57 12.43
CA VAL A 98 -13.47 8.19 11.95
C VAL A 98 -12.31 7.32 12.36
N PHE A 99 -11.41 7.06 11.42
CA PHE A 99 -10.21 6.27 11.67
C PHE A 99 -9.02 6.87 10.92
N THR A 100 -7.82 6.47 11.33
CA THR A 100 -6.57 6.86 10.68
C THR A 100 -6.01 5.68 9.94
N ILE A 101 -5.73 5.88 8.66
CA ILE A 101 -4.91 4.96 7.90
C ILE A 101 -3.46 5.32 8.19
N GLU A 102 -2.74 4.41 8.84
CA GLU A 102 -1.28 4.48 8.96
C GLU A 102 -0.66 3.66 7.84
N SER A 103 0.39 4.16 7.20
CA SER A 103 1.05 3.50 6.07
C SER A 103 2.55 3.70 6.15
N ARG A 104 3.31 2.63 5.99
CA ARG A 104 4.78 2.71 5.94
C ARG A 104 5.36 1.67 4.99
N ILE A 105 6.55 1.96 4.46
CA ILE A 105 7.37 0.93 3.84
C ILE A 105 7.93 0.07 4.98
N MET A 106 7.70 -1.23 4.92
CA MET A 106 8.05 -2.15 5.99
C MET A 106 9.46 -2.72 5.81
N ALA A 107 9.73 -3.28 4.64
CA ALA A 107 10.95 -4.00 4.31
C ALA A 107 11.00 -4.21 2.80
N HIS A 108 12.05 -4.84 2.31
CA HIS A 108 12.10 -5.31 0.94
C HIS A 108 12.95 -6.58 0.77
N ASP A 109 12.79 -7.21 -0.38
CA ASP A 109 13.71 -8.19 -0.94
C ASP A 109 14.29 -7.68 -2.27
N ASP A 110 15.11 -8.47 -2.97
CA ASP A 110 15.75 -8.08 -4.24
C ASP A 110 14.74 -7.69 -5.34
N LYS A 111 13.51 -8.21 -5.26
CA LYS A 111 12.50 -8.13 -6.33
C LYS A 111 11.26 -7.33 -5.94
N SER A 112 10.98 -7.20 -4.65
CA SER A 112 9.68 -6.79 -4.11
C SER A 112 9.87 -5.85 -2.92
N SER A 113 9.03 -4.82 -2.87
CA SER A 113 8.87 -4.00 -1.67
C SER A 113 7.66 -4.48 -0.87
N TYR A 114 7.74 -4.36 0.46
CA TYR A 114 6.65 -4.68 1.37
C TYR A 114 6.14 -3.39 2.01
N LEU A 115 4.84 -3.14 1.87
CA LEU A 115 4.16 -2.02 2.51
C LEU A 115 3.23 -2.55 3.60
N MET A 116 3.15 -1.82 4.70
CA MET A 116 2.25 -2.09 5.80
C MET A 116 1.21 -0.99 5.91
N HIS A 117 -0.07 -1.36 6.00
CA HIS A 117 -1.18 -0.47 6.25
C HIS A 117 -1.92 -0.88 7.52
N ARG A 118 -2.34 0.10 8.32
CA ARG A 118 -3.18 -0.13 9.51
C ARG A 118 -4.38 0.80 9.51
N ALA A 119 -5.53 0.28 9.88
CA ALA A 119 -6.67 1.08 10.28
C ALA A 119 -6.62 1.25 11.81
N VAL A 120 -6.49 2.49 12.28
CA VAL A 120 -6.32 2.83 13.69
C VAL A 120 -7.45 3.74 14.17
N VAL A 121 -8.08 3.37 15.29
CA VAL A 121 -9.12 4.15 15.98
C VAL A 121 -8.67 4.33 17.42
N ASP A 122 -8.57 5.57 17.87
CA ASP A 122 -8.20 5.92 19.26
C ASP A 122 -6.94 5.20 19.77
N GLY A 123 -5.95 5.03 18.88
CA GLY A 123 -4.68 4.35 19.16
C GLY A 123 -4.71 2.82 19.04
N GLU A 124 -5.87 2.21 18.78
CA GLU A 124 -5.99 0.76 18.60
C GLU A 124 -6.04 0.34 17.13
N VAL A 125 -5.35 -0.75 16.80
CA VAL A 125 -5.42 -1.37 15.47
C VAL A 125 -6.73 -2.14 15.32
N TYR A 126 -7.47 -1.82 14.25
CA TYR A 126 -8.71 -2.50 13.85
C TYR A 126 -8.45 -3.51 12.74
N ALA A 127 -7.60 -3.15 11.77
CA ALA A 127 -7.18 -4.02 10.70
C ALA A 127 -5.74 -3.70 10.29
N GLU A 128 -5.01 -4.71 9.84
CA GLU A 128 -3.64 -4.60 9.36
C GLU A 128 -3.52 -5.32 8.02
N MET A 129 -2.88 -4.69 7.02
CA MET A 129 -2.65 -5.26 5.70
C MET A 129 -1.18 -5.15 5.30
N ILE A 130 -0.60 -6.27 4.88
CA ILE A 130 0.71 -6.32 4.25
C ILE A 130 0.52 -6.47 2.75
N VAL A 131 1.21 -5.63 1.99
CA VAL A 131 1.19 -5.62 0.53
C VAL A 131 2.59 -5.90 0.02
N ARG A 132 2.73 -6.94 -0.78
CA ARG A 132 3.92 -7.22 -1.57
C ARG A 132 3.76 -6.61 -2.94
N ALA A 133 4.61 -5.65 -3.29
CA ALA A 133 4.58 -4.97 -4.57
C ALA A 133 5.88 -5.18 -5.36
N ARG A 134 5.76 -5.27 -6.68
CA ARG A 134 6.89 -5.28 -7.63
C ARG A 134 6.84 -4.05 -8.50
N PHE A 135 8.00 -3.54 -8.88
CA PHE A 135 8.10 -2.40 -9.79
C PHE A 135 8.34 -2.88 -11.22
N LEU A 136 7.56 -2.37 -12.16
CA LEU A 136 7.65 -2.68 -13.57
C LEU A 136 7.91 -1.41 -14.38
N ARG A 137 8.54 -1.57 -15.54
CA ARG A 137 8.70 -0.50 -16.52
C ARG A 137 7.55 -0.52 -17.52
N ARG A 138 7.10 0.65 -17.94
CA ARG A 138 6.16 0.77 -19.09
C ARG A 138 6.76 0.24 -20.39
N SER A 139 8.07 0.29 -20.55
CA SER A 139 8.81 -0.30 -21.68
C SER A 139 8.89 -1.82 -21.63
N GLY A 140 8.39 -2.46 -20.57
CA GLY A 140 8.55 -3.87 -20.29
C GLY A 140 9.75 -4.17 -19.37
N GLY A 141 9.62 -5.22 -18.59
CA GLY A 141 10.63 -5.67 -17.63
C GLY A 141 10.36 -5.24 -16.18
N VAL A 142 11.05 -5.91 -15.26
CA VAL A 142 11.03 -5.62 -13.82
C VAL A 142 12.11 -4.58 -13.51
N VAL A 143 11.85 -3.71 -12.54
CA VAL A 143 12.83 -2.79 -11.97
C VAL A 143 13.39 -3.47 -10.70
N PRO A 144 14.70 -3.83 -10.68
CA PRO A 144 15.35 -4.30 -9.47
C PRO A 144 15.26 -3.25 -8.36
N LEU A 145 15.22 -3.69 -7.12
CA LEU A 145 15.01 -2.74 -6.04
C LEU A 145 16.27 -1.92 -5.71
N GLU A 146 17.47 -2.43 -5.99
CA GLU A 146 18.69 -1.62 -5.87
C GLU A 146 18.62 -0.39 -6.77
N GLU A 147 18.17 -0.55 -8.02
CA GLU A 147 18.00 0.55 -8.97
C GLU A 147 16.98 1.58 -8.45
N LEU A 148 15.97 1.15 -7.69
CA LEU A 148 15.01 2.05 -7.05
C LEU A 148 15.65 2.87 -5.92
N PHE A 149 16.46 2.25 -5.06
CA PHE A 149 17.14 2.95 -3.96
C PHE A 149 18.23 3.90 -4.45
N GLU A 150 19.02 3.48 -5.45
CA GLU A 150 19.96 4.34 -6.16
C GLU A 150 19.24 5.56 -6.74
N ALA A 151 18.11 5.32 -7.41
CA ALA A 151 17.26 6.35 -7.97
C ALA A 151 16.69 7.34 -6.94
N LEU A 152 16.48 6.89 -5.69
CA LEU A 152 16.02 7.70 -4.57
C LEU A 152 17.16 8.47 -3.89
N HIS A 153 18.42 8.14 -4.19
CA HIS A 153 19.63 8.60 -3.47
C HIS A 153 19.51 8.42 -1.95
N LYS A 154 18.88 7.33 -1.51
CA LYS A 154 18.69 7.03 -0.09
C LYS A 154 19.28 5.66 0.22
N PRO A 155 20.08 5.55 1.29
CA PRO A 155 20.55 4.25 1.74
C PRO A 155 19.35 3.41 2.14
N ASP A 156 19.41 2.12 1.83
CA ASP A 156 18.47 1.16 2.40
C ASP A 156 18.73 1.07 3.90
N ASN A 157 17.80 1.65 4.67
CA ASN A 157 17.76 1.60 6.11
C ASN A 157 16.49 0.89 6.61
N LEU A 158 15.84 0.14 5.72
CA LEU A 158 14.66 -0.62 6.09
C LEU A 158 15.09 -1.85 6.89
N PRO A 159 14.27 -2.26 7.88
CA PRO A 159 14.57 -3.46 8.63
C PRO A 159 14.48 -4.69 7.72
N GLU A 160 15.19 -5.74 8.10
CA GLU A 160 15.09 -7.04 7.44
C GLU A 160 13.64 -7.56 7.47
N LEU A 161 13.27 -8.27 6.40
CA LEU A 161 11.96 -8.88 6.27
C LEU A 161 11.78 -9.96 7.33
N ALA A 162 10.71 -9.86 8.13
CA ALA A 162 10.41 -10.89 9.13
C ALA A 162 10.19 -12.26 8.46
N PRO A 163 10.71 -13.37 9.04
CA PRO A 163 10.69 -14.69 8.39
C PRO A 163 9.32 -15.13 7.90
N TRP A 164 8.28 -14.95 8.73
CA TRP A 164 6.91 -15.32 8.39
C TRP A 164 6.37 -14.57 7.15
N VAL A 165 6.82 -13.34 6.89
CA VAL A 165 6.40 -12.56 5.72
C VAL A 165 7.03 -13.13 4.46
N SER A 166 8.30 -13.55 4.54
CA SER A 166 8.99 -14.24 3.47
C SER A 166 8.33 -15.58 3.15
N GLU A 167 8.02 -16.37 4.18
CA GLU A 167 7.31 -17.64 4.06
C GLU A 167 5.92 -17.46 3.45
N TRP A 168 5.14 -16.48 3.92
CA TRP A 168 3.85 -16.13 3.32
C TRP A 168 3.98 -15.75 1.85
N ALA A 169 4.97 -14.92 1.51
CA ALA A 169 5.21 -14.45 0.15
C ALA A 169 5.61 -15.59 -0.80
N ALA A 170 6.28 -16.62 -0.30
CA ALA A 170 6.61 -17.84 -1.04
C ALA A 170 5.37 -18.77 -1.17
N ALA A 171 4.68 -19.02 -0.06
CA ALA A 171 3.55 -19.94 0.01
C ALA A 171 2.31 -19.46 -0.77
N SER A 172 2.11 -18.14 -0.90
CA SER A 172 0.98 -17.54 -1.63
C SER A 172 1.26 -17.27 -3.11
N ALA A 173 2.45 -17.62 -3.61
CA ALA A 173 2.84 -17.33 -4.98
C ALA A 173 2.09 -18.20 -6.00
N LEU A 174 1.40 -17.55 -6.94
CA LEU A 174 0.86 -18.22 -8.12
C LEU A 174 1.94 -18.42 -9.20
N PRO A 175 1.73 -19.35 -10.14
CA PRO A 175 2.60 -19.49 -11.31
C PRO A 175 2.81 -18.16 -12.03
N SER A 176 3.96 -18.01 -12.68
CA SER A 176 4.24 -16.80 -13.47
C SER A 176 3.20 -16.62 -14.57
N THR A 177 2.97 -15.40 -15.03
CA THR A 177 2.04 -15.11 -16.14
C THR A 177 2.42 -15.76 -17.48
N LYS A 178 3.62 -16.36 -17.58
CA LYS A 178 4.08 -17.14 -18.74
C LYS A 178 3.80 -18.65 -18.60
N ALA A 179 3.46 -19.11 -17.41
CA ALA A 179 3.16 -20.50 -17.13
C ALA A 179 1.64 -20.73 -17.13
N GLU A 180 1.22 -21.96 -17.40
CA GLU A 180 -0.20 -22.33 -17.27
C GLU A 180 -0.63 -22.33 -15.80
N ALA A 181 -1.84 -21.84 -15.54
CA ALA A 181 -2.48 -21.84 -14.23
C ALA A 181 -3.98 -22.14 -14.41
N PRO A 182 -4.35 -23.40 -14.71
CA PRO A 182 -5.73 -23.76 -15.00
C PRO A 182 -6.61 -23.64 -13.74
N SER A 183 -7.82 -23.11 -13.91
CA SER A 183 -8.83 -23.01 -12.83
C SER A 183 -9.53 -24.36 -12.65
N VAL A 184 -8.94 -25.24 -11.85
CA VAL A 184 -9.49 -26.57 -11.54
C VAL A 184 -9.96 -26.59 -10.08
N TRP A 185 -11.25 -26.85 -9.88
CA TRP A 185 -11.91 -26.91 -8.57
C TRP A 185 -12.37 -28.34 -8.20
N SER A 186 -11.94 -29.34 -8.98
CA SER A 186 -12.39 -30.74 -8.86
C SER A 186 -11.97 -31.39 -7.54
#